data_AF-A0A7V9SHF5-F1
#
_entry.id   AF-A0A7V9SHF5-F1
#
_cell.length_a   1.000
_cell.length_b   1.000
_cell.length_c   1.000
_cell.angle_alpha   90.00
_cell.angle_beta   90.00
_cell.angle_gamma   90.00
#
_symmetry.space_group_name_H-M   'P 1'
#
loop_
_entity.id
_entity.type
_entity.pdbx_description
1 polymer ?
#
loop_
_entity_poly.entity_id
_entity_poly.type
_entity_poly.pdbx_seq_one_letter_code
_entity_poly.pdbx_strand_id
1 'polypeptide(L)' 'LDSAGLPTAARFDLAALEDAWTHDKKYHQGVRFVLLAGIGRPEAGVHVPRAALAGAIERMAAGA' A
#
# COMPACT_ATOMS: atom_id res chain seq x y z
N LEU A 1 -12.69 9.41 4.31
CA LEU A 1 -12.13 9.71 2.97
C LEU A 1 -13.26 9.95 1.99
N ASP A 2 -14.14 8.95 1.81
CA ASP A 2 -15.35 9.07 1.00
C ASP A 2 -16.28 10.21 1.43
N SER A 3 -16.62 10.31 2.73
CA SER A 3 -17.41 11.42 3.27
C SER A 3 -16.75 12.81 3.13
N ALA A 4 -15.45 12.86 2.83
CA ALA A 4 -14.70 14.08 2.54
C ALA A 4 -14.55 14.33 1.04
N GLY A 5 -15.20 13.52 0.18
CA GLY A 5 -15.13 13.60 -1.28
C GLY A 5 -13.82 13.14 -1.89
N LEU A 6 -12.99 12.39 -1.16
CA LEU A 6 -11.68 11.93 -1.64
C LEU A 6 -11.79 10.53 -2.26
N PRO A 7 -11.06 10.25 -3.37
CA PRO A 7 -11.02 8.91 -3.96
C PRO A 7 -10.54 7.85 -2.98
N THR A 8 -11.28 6.75 -2.87
CA THR A 8 -10.96 5.59 -2.02
C THR A 8 -10.65 4.33 -2.82
N ALA A 9 -10.84 4.37 -4.14
CA ALA A 9 -10.62 3.26 -5.04
C ALA A 9 -9.72 3.68 -6.21
N ALA A 10 -8.82 2.80 -6.63
CA ALA A 10 -7.96 3.00 -7.77
C ALA A 10 -7.40 1.67 -8.27
N ARG A 11 -7.12 1.61 -9.58
CA ARG A 11 -6.44 0.48 -10.23
C ARG A 11 -4.97 0.81 -10.37
N PHE A 12 -4.12 -0.11 -9.93
CA PHE A 12 -2.68 0.01 -10.09
C PHE A 12 -2.10 -1.28 -10.65
N ASP A 13 -1.06 -1.13 -11.46
CA ASP A 13 -0.16 -2.22 -11.80
C ASP A 13 0.87 -2.36 -10.68
N LEU A 14 0.86 -3.51 -9.99
CA LEU A 14 1.77 -3.78 -8.89
C LEU A 14 3.23 -3.85 -9.36
N ALA A 15 3.51 -4.32 -10.58
CA ALA A 15 4.88 -4.35 -11.08
C ALA A 15 5.42 -2.93 -11.29
N ALA A 16 4.62 -2.06 -11.91
CA ALA A 16 4.97 -0.65 -12.08
C ALA A 16 5.13 0.10 -10.73
N LEU A 17 4.32 -0.23 -9.73
CA LEU A 17 4.46 0.31 -8.38
C LEU A 17 5.77 -0.13 -7.72
N GLU A 18 6.13 -1.42 -7.83
CA GLU A 18 7.38 -1.92 -7.27
C GLU A 18 8.59 -1.27 -7.89
N ASP A 19 8.62 -1.13 -9.21
CA ASP A 19 9.68 -0.42 -9.92
C ASP A 19 9.78 1.02 -9.41
N ALA A 20 8.65 1.73 -9.28
CA ALA A 20 8.63 3.09 -8.75
C ALA A 20 9.16 3.16 -7.29
N TRP A 21 8.83 2.20 -6.44
CA TRP A 21 9.28 2.17 -5.05
C TRP A 21 10.78 1.90 -4.91
N THR A 22 11.44 1.28 -5.88
CA THR A 22 12.91 1.15 -5.86
C THR A 22 13.64 2.50 -5.86
N HIS A 23 12.97 3.55 -6.36
CA HIS A 23 13.49 4.92 -6.37
C HIS A 23 13.14 5.71 -5.11
N ASP A 24 12.37 5.15 -4.18
CA ASP A 24 12.02 5.83 -2.92
C ASP A 24 13.25 5.91 -1.99
N LYS A 25 13.45 7.06 -1.34
CA LYS A 25 14.58 7.27 -0.41
C LYS A 25 14.59 6.25 0.75
N LYS A 26 13.45 5.65 1.08
CA LYS A 26 13.30 4.63 2.14
C LYS A 26 13.52 3.21 1.63
N TYR A 27 13.79 3.01 0.35
CA TYR A 27 14.13 1.70 -0.19
C TYR A 27 15.47 1.23 0.39
N HIS A 28 15.40 0.21 1.25
CA HIS A 28 16.58 -0.45 1.84
C HIS A 28 16.26 -1.93 1.97
N GLN A 29 16.75 -2.73 1.01
CA GLN A 29 16.44 -4.15 0.88
C GLN A 29 14.94 -4.48 0.75
N GLY A 30 14.20 -3.60 0.06
CA GLY A 30 12.77 -3.79 -0.21
C GLY A 30 11.91 -2.63 0.28
N VAL A 31 10.61 -2.73 -0.02
CA VAL A 31 9.61 -1.72 0.32
C VAL A 31 9.14 -1.92 1.75
N ARG A 32 9.12 -0.82 2.51
CA ARG A 32 8.72 -0.79 3.91
C ARG A 32 7.46 0.03 4.07
N PHE A 33 6.43 -0.60 4.62
CA PHE A 33 5.13 0.01 4.80
C PHE A 33 4.97 0.58 6.21
N VAL A 34 4.06 1.55 6.32
CA VAL A 34 3.45 1.92 7.59
C VAL A 34 2.05 1.33 7.58
N LEU A 35 1.77 0.42 8.51
CA LEU A 35 0.49 -0.27 8.64
C LEU A 35 -0.18 0.10 9.95
N LEU A 36 -1.50 -0.06 10.01
CA LEU A 36 -2.26 0.10 11.26
C LEU A 36 -2.58 -1.29 11.81
N ALA A 37 -2.04 -1.64 12.98
CA ALA A 37 -2.44 -2.84 13.72
C ALA A 37 -3.80 -2.66 14.43
N GLY A 38 -4.30 -1.42 14.44
CA GLY A 38 -5.61 -1.00 14.94
C GLY A 38 -5.77 0.51 14.76
N ILE A 39 -6.97 1.04 15.03
CA ILE A 39 -7.22 2.49 14.96
C ILE A 39 -6.29 3.20 15.95
N GLY A 40 -5.50 4.16 15.44
CA GLY A 40 -4.53 4.92 16.25
C GLY A 40 -3.28 4.12 16.64
N ARG A 41 -3.00 2.97 16.02
CA ARG A 41 -1.84 2.11 16.35
C ARG A 41 -0.99 1.84 15.10
N PRO A 42 -0.08 2.78 14.74
CA PRO A 42 0.78 2.61 13.58
C PRO A 42 2.01 1.76 13.88
N GLU A 43 2.40 0.94 12.90
CA GLU A 43 3.64 0.18 12.88
C GLU A 43 4.41 0.53 11.60
N ALA A 44 5.68 0.91 11.74
CA ALA A 44 6.53 1.34 10.64
C ALA A 44 7.63 0.32 10.33
N GLY A 45 8.07 0.28 9.07
CA GLY A 45 9.16 -0.62 8.66
C GLY A 45 8.68 -2.03 8.33
N VAL A 46 7.38 -2.24 8.16
CA VAL A 46 6.81 -3.57 7.96
C VAL A 46 7.09 -4.05 6.54
N HIS A 47 7.68 -5.24 6.43
CA HIS A 47 7.80 -5.96 5.17
C HIS A 47 6.52 -6.75 4.90
N VAL A 48 5.95 -6.59 3.71
CA VAL A 48 4.71 -7.24 3.32
C VAL A 48 5.00 -8.26 2.23
N PRO A 49 4.55 -9.53 2.36
CA PRO A 49 4.66 -10.50 1.29
C PRO A 49 3.95 -10.02 0.02
N ARG A 50 4.58 -10.21 -1.14
CA ARG A 50 4.04 -9.78 -2.45
C ARG A 50 2.59 -10.22 -2.69
N ALA A 51 2.23 -11.44 -2.29
CA ALA A 51 0.87 -11.97 -2.44
C ALA A 51 -0.16 -11.18 -1.61
N ALA A 52 0.20 -10.76 -0.40
CA ALA A 52 -0.68 -9.94 0.44
C ALA A 52 -0.88 -8.54 -0.15
N LEU A 53 0.17 -7.98 -0.76
CA LEU A 53 0.12 -6.69 -1.44
C LEU A 53 -0.74 -6.73 -2.71
N ALA A 54 -0.61 -7.78 -3.53
CA ALA A 54 -1.45 -8.02 -4.70
C ALA A 54 -2.94 -8.05 -4.31
N GLY A 55 -3.30 -8.86 -3.31
CA GLY A 55 -4.68 -8.91 -2.83
C GLY A 55 -5.19 -7.60 -2.24
N ALA A 56 -4.32 -6.78 -1.64
CA ALA A 56 -4.70 -5.46 -1.14
C ALA A 56 -4.99 -4.46 -2.28
N ILE A 57 -4.17 -4.47 -3.34
CA ILE A 57 -4.38 -3.62 -4.52
C ILE A 57 -5.66 -4.03 -5.26
N GLU A 58 -5.93 -5.33 -5.40
CA GLU A 58 -7.17 -5.84 -5.99
C GLU A 58 -8.41 -5.36 -5.23
N ARG A 59 -8.39 -5.41 -3.90
CA ARG A 59 -9.50 -4.90 -3.06
C ARG A 59 -9.69 -3.40 -3.22
N MET A 60 -8.60 -2.63 -3.30
CA MET A 60 -8.67 -1.19 -3.53
C MET A 60 -9.27 -0.85 -4.90
N ALA A 61 -9.07 -1.70 -5.91
CA ALA A 61 -9.68 -1.52 -7.24
C ALA A 61 -11.19 -1.81 -7.26
N ALA A 62 -11.68 -2.67 -6.37
CA ALA A 62 -13.11 -3.04 -6.29
C ALA A 62 -13.97 -1.98 -5.60
N GLY A 63 -13.37 -1.04 -4.86
CA GLY A 63 -14.09 -0.12 -3.98
C GLY A 63 -14.61 -0.86 -2.73
N ALA A 64 -14.89 -0.08 -1.68
CA ALA A 64 -15.57 -0.56 -0.47
C ALA A 64 -17.08 -0.38 -0.60
#